data_AF-L7UL93-F1
#
_entry.id   AF-L7UL93-F1
#
_cell.length_a   1.000
_cell.length_b   1.000
_cell.length_c   1.000
_cell.angle_alpha   90.00
_cell.angle_beta   90.00
_cell.angle_gamma   90.00
#
_symmetry.space_group_name_H-M   'P 1'
#
loop_
_entity.id
_entity.type
_entity.pdbx_description
1 polymer ?
#
loop_
_entity_poly.entity_id
_entity_poly.type
_entity_poly.pdbx_seq_one_letter_code
_entity_poly.pdbx_strand_id
1 'polypeptide(L)'
;MARTSESVTVELGFVDLPEGILVILDPGLGRFWRHDEPPTSPRKKDAEAWDLRLVGRDAEAAGKAYDREFDATYLFDRTNPPDAIAHFDGFAKEQGFEARAEVLSERVTHVERARRTVESGGGLGVVKYNGLWAVAVGGLPTDRGLRLVGIPMPEGEFKGRWRSLDLIVEEGATVVRSDEVAGVMVDHGQLFFAGLLPLGSFRMWQPADGLADFVFHGRDAAELAKQVGAGDLGEGVFGWKDVPMEAVGEKATPTQERIEQENLAVGVDYRPHCNLEKLNALLRASPEDAASLELAGARTVGCGNRWGDGVFTVSRHFDAEGRVVLVRVELGTEERQRMMRKLRLLSQTAIVTRTVLEGGKPIRFADRMEPHNPRDSGWAFSSGEEPEGSMDDVSTLTLVSLRELVHRAPALEAILEAPVGSLFRLENDRYVEDEA
;
A
#
# COMPACT_ATOMS: atom_id res chain seq x y z
N MET A 1 -25.22 -26.84 19.70
CA MET A 1 -24.97 -26.59 18.27
C MET A 1 -24.95 -25.08 18.06
N ALA A 2 -23.76 -24.49 18.11
CA ALA A 2 -23.59 -23.07 17.85
C ALA A 2 -23.87 -22.83 16.37
N ARG A 3 -24.84 -21.96 16.06
CA ARG A 3 -25.02 -21.43 14.71
C ARG A 3 -23.73 -20.70 14.36
N THR A 4 -22.97 -21.24 13.42
CA THR A 4 -21.93 -20.49 12.72
C THR A 4 -22.57 -19.22 12.21
N SER A 5 -22.19 -18.06 12.74
CA SER A 5 -22.59 -16.78 12.16
C SER A 5 -22.09 -16.79 10.73
N GLU A 6 -23.00 -16.80 9.76
CA GLU A 6 -22.64 -16.53 8.37
C GLU A 6 -21.81 -15.24 8.36
N SER A 7 -20.54 -15.35 7.99
CA SER A 7 -19.71 -14.16 7.84
C SER A 7 -20.34 -13.35 6.72
N VAL A 8 -20.85 -12.16 7.04
CA VAL A 8 -21.41 -11.25 6.06
C VAL A 8 -20.35 -10.97 5.00
N THR A 9 -20.59 -11.36 3.75
CA THR A 9 -19.73 -11.05 2.60
C THR A 9 -20.36 -9.91 1.81
N VAL A 10 -19.54 -8.97 1.33
CA VAL A 10 -19.97 -7.87 0.45
C VAL A 10 -19.48 -8.15 -0.97
N GLU A 11 -20.36 -8.20 -1.96
CA GLU A 11 -19.96 -8.38 -3.36
C GLU A 11 -19.34 -7.09 -3.90
N LEU A 12 -18.14 -7.20 -4.50
CA LEU A 12 -17.39 -6.06 -5.03
C LEU A 12 -17.35 -6.04 -6.57
N GLY A 13 -17.63 -7.18 -7.22
CA GLY A 13 -17.73 -7.29 -8.67
C GLY A 13 -17.28 -8.64 -9.21
N PHE A 14 -17.03 -8.69 -10.52
CA PHE A 14 -16.58 -9.89 -11.23
C PHE A 14 -15.32 -9.59 -12.06
N VAL A 15 -14.40 -10.55 -12.12
CA VAL A 15 -13.16 -10.48 -12.88
C VAL A 15 -13.14 -11.57 -13.94
N ASP A 16 -12.90 -11.20 -15.19
CA ASP A 16 -12.75 -12.16 -16.30
C ASP A 16 -11.25 -12.42 -16.56
N LEU A 17 -10.88 -13.69 -16.73
CA LEU A 17 -9.48 -14.13 -16.84
C LEU A 17 -9.23 -14.95 -18.12
N PRO A 18 -9.11 -14.32 -19.30
CA PRO A 18 -9.00 -15.04 -20.57
C PRO A 18 -7.83 -16.04 -20.65
N GLU A 19 -6.71 -15.77 -19.97
CA GLU A 19 -5.55 -16.68 -19.87
C GLU A 19 -5.50 -17.49 -18.56
N GLY A 20 -6.48 -17.32 -17.66
CA GLY A 20 -6.47 -17.98 -16.35
C GLY A 20 -5.36 -17.46 -15.42
N ILE A 21 -4.82 -16.27 -15.73
CA ILE A 21 -3.83 -15.55 -14.91
C ILE A 21 -4.45 -14.23 -14.43
N LEU A 22 -4.60 -14.13 -13.12
CA LEU A 22 -4.95 -12.91 -12.40
C LEU A 22 -3.68 -12.14 -12.06
N VAL A 23 -3.73 -10.81 -12.21
CA VAL A 23 -2.74 -9.87 -11.65
C VAL A 23 -3.44 -8.98 -10.64
N ILE A 24 -2.81 -8.86 -9.46
CA ILE A 24 -3.23 -7.96 -8.38
C ILE A 24 -2.14 -6.89 -8.20
N LEU A 25 -2.53 -5.63 -8.36
CA LEU A 25 -1.64 -4.47 -8.18
C LEU A 25 -2.39 -3.26 -7.63
N ASP A 26 -1.65 -2.22 -7.25
CA ASP A 26 -2.23 -0.90 -6.99
C ASP A 26 -2.42 -0.14 -8.32
N PRO A 27 -3.65 0.26 -8.67
CA PRO A 27 -3.92 0.94 -9.94
C PRO A 27 -3.23 2.31 -10.06
N GLY A 28 -2.96 3.00 -8.95
CA GLY A 28 -2.18 4.25 -8.90
C GLY A 28 -0.70 4.05 -9.22
N LEU A 29 -0.20 2.82 -9.05
CA LEU A 29 1.13 2.40 -9.52
C LEU A 29 1.11 1.84 -10.95
N GLY A 30 -0.05 1.77 -11.61
CA GLY A 30 -0.24 1.20 -12.94
C GLY A 30 0.61 1.85 -14.04
N ARG A 31 1.02 3.12 -13.92
CA ARG A 31 1.95 3.76 -14.88
C ARG A 31 3.32 3.10 -14.99
N PHE A 32 3.75 2.35 -13.96
CA PHE A 32 4.99 1.59 -14.00
C PHE A 32 4.81 0.23 -14.68
N TRP A 33 3.57 -0.22 -14.86
CA TRP A 33 3.24 -1.45 -15.58
C TRP A 33 3.14 -1.17 -17.08
N ARG A 34 4.18 -1.59 -17.81
CA ARG A 34 4.30 -1.46 -19.27
C ARG A 34 3.78 -2.67 -20.07
N HIS A 35 3.23 -3.68 -19.39
CA HIS A 35 2.74 -4.91 -20.01
C HIS A 35 3.78 -5.58 -20.94
N ASP A 36 3.65 -5.44 -22.27
CA ASP A 36 4.50 -6.01 -23.32
C ASP A 36 5.54 -5.03 -23.88
N GLU A 37 5.46 -3.75 -23.51
CA GLU A 37 6.49 -2.77 -23.84
C GLU A 37 7.72 -2.92 -22.91
N PRO A 38 8.89 -2.40 -23.32
CA PRO A 38 10.07 -2.36 -22.47
C PRO A 38 9.76 -1.77 -21.09
N PRO A 39 10.04 -2.51 -20.00
CA PRO A 39 9.92 -1.99 -18.65
C PRO A 39 10.77 -0.73 -18.52
N THR A 40 10.14 0.43 -18.46
CA THR A 40 10.81 1.71 -18.29
C THR A 40 10.08 2.48 -17.22
N SER A 41 10.83 3.19 -16.38
CA SER A 41 10.21 4.05 -15.38
C SER A 41 9.71 5.33 -16.04
N PRO A 42 8.46 5.77 -15.77
CA PRO A 42 7.99 7.09 -16.18
C PRO A 42 8.70 8.23 -15.43
N ARG A 43 9.48 7.94 -14.38
CA ARG A 43 10.22 8.96 -13.62
C ARG A 43 11.53 9.29 -14.33
N LYS A 44 11.68 10.52 -14.81
CA LYS A 44 12.88 11.01 -15.54
C LYS A 44 14.20 10.89 -14.76
N LYS A 45 14.15 10.84 -13.43
CA LYS A 45 15.32 10.79 -12.56
C LYS A 45 15.73 9.37 -12.17
N ASP A 46 14.91 8.37 -12.47
CA ASP A 46 15.24 7.00 -12.13
C ASP A 46 16.44 6.55 -12.97
N ALA A 47 17.37 5.84 -12.33
CA ALA A 47 18.49 5.25 -13.01
C ALA A 47 17.99 4.22 -14.04
N GLU A 48 18.76 4.06 -15.11
CA GLU A 48 18.55 2.94 -16.01
C GLU A 48 18.70 1.62 -15.24
N ALA A 49 17.86 0.64 -15.57
CA ALA A 49 17.84 -0.65 -14.90
C ALA A 49 17.92 -1.76 -15.94
N TRP A 50 18.66 -2.82 -15.63
CA TRP A 50 18.89 -3.97 -16.51
C TRP A 50 18.40 -5.25 -15.86
N ASP A 51 18.08 -6.23 -16.69
CA ASP A 51 17.75 -7.58 -16.23
C ASP A 51 18.93 -8.50 -16.51
N LEU A 52 19.18 -9.43 -15.60
CA LEU A 52 20.23 -10.42 -15.71
C LEU A 52 19.58 -11.80 -15.76
N ARG A 53 20.15 -12.69 -16.56
CA ARG A 53 19.83 -14.11 -16.58
C ARG A 53 20.90 -14.88 -15.82
N LEU A 54 20.47 -15.80 -14.98
CA LEU A 54 21.33 -16.77 -14.34
C LEU A 54 21.52 -17.94 -15.31
N VAL A 55 22.78 -18.28 -15.60
CA VAL A 55 23.15 -19.32 -16.55
C VAL A 55 24.17 -20.26 -15.94
N GLY A 56 24.33 -21.44 -16.54
CA GLY A 56 25.18 -22.50 -16.02
C GLY A 56 24.38 -23.75 -15.68
N ARG A 57 25.09 -24.82 -15.31
CA ARG A 57 24.49 -26.12 -15.03
C ARG A 57 23.57 -26.08 -13.80
N ASP A 58 23.96 -25.29 -12.80
CA ASP A 58 23.25 -25.21 -11.52
C ASP A 58 22.48 -23.89 -11.36
N ALA A 59 22.22 -23.15 -12.44
CA ALA A 59 21.67 -21.80 -12.39
C ALA A 59 20.37 -21.68 -11.57
N GLU A 60 19.42 -22.59 -11.81
CA GLU A 60 18.14 -22.58 -11.09
C GLU A 60 18.31 -22.93 -9.61
N ALA A 61 19.15 -23.92 -9.28
CA ALA A 61 19.44 -24.29 -7.89
C ALA A 61 20.15 -23.15 -7.14
N ALA A 62 21.12 -22.51 -7.80
CA ALA A 62 21.82 -21.35 -7.28
C ALA A 62 20.88 -20.17 -7.05
N GLY A 63 19.99 -19.85 -8.01
CA GLY A 63 19.04 -18.76 -7.84
C GLY A 63 18.01 -19.01 -6.74
N LYS A 64 17.53 -20.25 -6.56
CA LYS A 64 16.67 -20.64 -5.43
C LYS A 64 17.39 -20.45 -4.10
N ALA A 65 18.65 -20.86 -4.02
CA ALA A 65 19.47 -20.68 -2.81
C ALA A 65 19.81 -19.21 -2.54
N TYR A 66 19.90 -18.39 -3.60
CA TYR A 66 20.20 -16.96 -3.50
C TYR A 66 19.00 -16.12 -3.05
N ASP A 67 17.76 -16.60 -3.32
CA ASP A 67 16.50 -16.09 -2.79
C ASP A 67 16.30 -14.57 -2.96
N ARG A 68 16.52 -14.07 -4.18
CA ARG A 68 16.34 -12.65 -4.52
C ARG A 68 15.19 -12.36 -5.48
N GLU A 69 14.73 -13.38 -6.22
CA GLU A 69 13.66 -13.31 -7.20
C GLU A 69 12.78 -14.56 -7.11
N PHE A 70 11.50 -14.41 -7.48
CA PHE A 70 10.58 -15.55 -7.61
C PHE A 70 10.94 -16.46 -8.80
N ASP A 71 11.36 -15.88 -9.92
CA ASP A 71 12.00 -16.65 -10.98
C ASP A 71 13.48 -16.82 -10.63
N ALA A 72 13.82 -18.02 -10.19
CA ALA A 72 15.16 -18.41 -9.79
C ALA A 72 16.19 -18.42 -10.93
N THR A 73 15.83 -18.03 -12.14
CA THR A 73 16.76 -17.94 -13.28
C THR A 73 17.03 -16.51 -13.74
N TYR A 74 16.52 -15.50 -13.01
CA TYR A 74 16.71 -14.09 -13.35
C TYR A 74 17.03 -13.23 -12.14
N LEU A 75 17.57 -12.03 -12.40
CA LEU A 75 17.62 -10.90 -11.47
C LEU A 75 17.07 -9.68 -12.20
N PHE A 76 15.94 -9.14 -11.74
CA PHE A 76 15.26 -8.05 -12.43
C PHE A 76 15.64 -6.69 -11.88
N ASP A 77 15.50 -5.65 -12.70
CA ASP A 77 15.55 -4.23 -12.32
C ASP A 77 16.84 -3.81 -11.59
N ARG A 78 18.00 -4.29 -12.05
CA ARG A 78 19.31 -3.98 -11.47
C ARG A 78 19.86 -2.67 -12.02
N THR A 79 20.12 -1.70 -11.15
CA THR A 79 20.70 -0.39 -11.51
C THR A 79 22.23 -0.38 -11.54
N ASN A 80 22.88 -1.37 -10.91
CA ASN A 80 24.33 -1.60 -10.99
C ASN A 80 24.62 -3.08 -11.35
N PRO A 81 24.52 -3.44 -12.63
CA PRO A 81 24.73 -4.80 -13.11
C PRO A 81 26.11 -5.39 -12.81
N PRO A 82 27.25 -4.68 -12.95
CA PRO A 82 28.55 -5.21 -12.54
C PRO A 82 28.59 -5.66 -11.08
N ASP A 83 27.98 -4.87 -10.18
CA ASP A 83 27.86 -5.21 -8.76
C ASP A 83 26.94 -6.41 -8.53
N ALA A 84 25.79 -6.44 -9.22
CA ALA A 84 24.85 -7.56 -9.13
C ALA A 84 25.47 -8.89 -9.63
N ILE A 85 26.25 -8.85 -10.72
CA ILE A 85 27.00 -10.00 -11.25
C ILE A 85 28.05 -10.44 -10.23
N ALA A 86 28.89 -9.51 -9.75
CA ALA A 86 29.94 -9.84 -8.79
C ALA A 86 29.39 -10.49 -7.52
N HIS A 87 28.25 -9.98 -7.02
CA HIS A 87 27.61 -10.52 -5.83
C HIS A 87 27.02 -11.93 -6.08
N PHE A 88 26.32 -12.16 -7.20
CA PHE A 88 25.78 -13.48 -7.51
C PHE A 88 26.88 -14.50 -7.82
N ASP A 89 27.86 -14.14 -8.65
CA ASP A 89 28.96 -15.04 -9.03
C ASP A 89 29.82 -15.41 -7.81
N GLY A 90 30.04 -14.45 -6.90
CA GLY A 90 30.69 -14.67 -5.61
C GLY A 90 29.91 -15.68 -4.76
N PHE A 91 28.60 -15.46 -4.59
CA PHE A 91 27.71 -16.37 -3.89
C PHE A 91 27.72 -17.78 -4.51
N ALA A 92 27.56 -17.90 -5.83
CA ALA A 92 27.54 -19.19 -6.53
C ALA A 92 28.85 -19.95 -6.29
N LYS A 93 29.99 -19.28 -6.39
CA LYS A 93 31.30 -19.87 -6.11
C LYS A 93 31.45 -20.32 -4.66
N GLU A 94 31.02 -19.50 -3.69
CA GLU A 94 31.07 -19.83 -2.26
C GLU A 94 30.20 -21.03 -1.90
N GLN A 95 29.04 -21.17 -2.55
CA GLN A 95 28.11 -22.28 -2.36
C GLN A 95 28.43 -23.51 -3.24
N GLY A 96 29.44 -23.41 -4.13
CA GLY A 96 29.87 -24.51 -4.99
C GLY A 96 28.96 -24.79 -6.19
N PHE A 97 28.17 -23.80 -6.63
CA PHE A 97 27.33 -23.90 -7.82
C PHE A 97 28.11 -23.56 -9.10
N GLU A 98 27.89 -24.33 -10.17
CA GLU A 98 28.31 -23.98 -11.53
C GLU A 98 27.27 -23.02 -12.17
N ALA A 99 27.23 -21.78 -11.67
CA ALA A 99 26.32 -20.74 -12.14
C ALA A 99 27.01 -19.37 -12.22
N ARG A 100 26.52 -18.51 -13.13
CA ARG A 100 26.91 -17.10 -13.24
C ARG A 100 25.76 -16.22 -13.72
N ALA A 101 25.88 -14.92 -13.55
CA ALA A 101 24.92 -13.94 -14.06
C ALA A 101 25.38 -13.29 -15.38
N GLU A 102 24.46 -13.13 -16.32
CA GLU A 102 24.70 -12.44 -17.60
C GLU A 102 23.66 -11.34 -17.83
N VAL A 103 24.11 -10.16 -18.25
CA VAL A 103 23.19 -9.06 -18.62
C VAL A 103 22.43 -9.44 -19.88
N LEU A 104 21.10 -9.25 -19.87
CA LEU A 104 20.28 -9.38 -21.05
C LEU A 104 20.40 -8.15 -21.95
N SER A 105 20.38 -8.37 -23.27
CA SER A 105 20.35 -7.27 -24.25
C SER A 105 19.05 -6.46 -24.20
N GLU A 106 17.97 -7.09 -23.76
CA GLU A 106 16.65 -6.48 -23.60
C GLU A 106 16.06 -6.91 -22.26
N ARG A 107 15.34 -5.99 -21.60
CA ARG A 107 14.63 -6.29 -20.36
C ARG A 107 13.42 -7.19 -20.63
N VAL A 108 13.14 -8.09 -19.69
CA VAL A 108 11.98 -8.98 -19.74
C VAL A 108 10.72 -8.18 -19.46
N THR A 109 9.76 -8.21 -20.38
CA THR A 109 8.49 -7.48 -20.27
C THR A 109 7.68 -7.94 -19.05
N HIS A 110 6.80 -7.09 -18.52
CA HIS A 110 6.01 -7.44 -17.33
C HIS A 110 5.06 -8.61 -17.56
N VAL A 111 4.52 -8.73 -18.78
CA VAL A 111 3.68 -9.88 -19.17
C VAL A 111 4.47 -11.19 -19.10
N GLU A 112 5.72 -11.18 -19.58
CA GLU A 112 6.59 -12.36 -19.56
C GLU A 112 7.07 -12.67 -18.14
N ARG A 113 7.39 -11.64 -17.34
CA ARG A 113 7.69 -11.81 -15.91
C ARG A 113 6.51 -12.47 -15.18
N ALA A 114 5.28 -12.03 -15.42
CA ALA A 114 4.09 -12.59 -14.77
C ALA A 114 3.88 -14.07 -15.13
N ARG A 115 4.01 -14.44 -16.41
CA ARG A 115 3.90 -15.84 -16.85
C ARG A 115 4.97 -16.72 -16.21
N ARG A 116 6.22 -16.26 -16.20
CA ARG A 116 7.34 -16.97 -15.54
C ARG A 116 7.15 -17.11 -14.05
N THR A 117 6.72 -16.06 -13.37
CA THR A 117 6.41 -16.08 -11.94
C THR A 117 5.34 -17.14 -11.62
N VAL A 118 4.30 -17.22 -12.44
CA VAL A 118 3.25 -18.25 -12.29
C VAL A 118 3.83 -19.64 -12.56
N GLU A 119 4.63 -19.83 -13.60
CA GLU A 119 5.25 -21.13 -13.92
C GLU A 119 6.21 -21.60 -12.81
N SER A 120 7.19 -20.78 -12.46
CA SER A 120 8.23 -21.08 -11.47
C SER A 120 7.70 -21.15 -10.04
N GLY A 121 6.66 -20.37 -9.72
CA GLY A 121 6.01 -20.32 -8.40
C GLY A 121 4.91 -21.37 -8.19
N GLY A 122 4.77 -22.34 -9.10
CA GLY A 122 3.70 -23.34 -9.03
C GLY A 122 2.29 -22.75 -9.17
N GLY A 123 2.20 -21.53 -9.69
CA GLY A 123 0.99 -20.78 -10.01
C GLY A 123 0.64 -19.63 -9.06
N LEU A 124 1.56 -19.25 -8.16
CA LEU A 124 1.46 -18.04 -7.33
C LEU A 124 2.85 -17.40 -7.21
N GLY A 125 2.95 -16.08 -7.36
CA GLY A 125 4.22 -15.41 -7.09
C GLY A 125 4.17 -13.89 -7.24
N VAL A 126 5.24 -13.23 -6.79
CA VAL A 126 5.41 -11.78 -6.93
C VAL A 126 6.06 -11.44 -8.26
N VAL A 127 5.49 -10.44 -8.94
CA VAL A 127 6.00 -9.87 -10.18
C VAL A 127 6.63 -8.52 -9.86
N LYS A 128 7.94 -8.40 -10.08
CA LYS A 128 8.64 -7.12 -9.96
C LYS A 128 8.42 -6.27 -11.20
N TYR A 129 8.10 -4.99 -11.00
CA TYR A 129 8.00 -4.01 -12.07
C TYR A 129 8.52 -2.65 -11.61
N ASN A 130 9.69 -2.24 -12.11
CA ASN A 130 10.33 -0.96 -11.77
C ASN A 130 10.50 -0.74 -10.25
N GLY A 131 10.94 -1.78 -9.53
CA GLY A 131 11.14 -1.71 -8.08
C GLY A 131 9.85 -1.80 -7.24
N LEU A 132 8.72 -2.12 -7.86
CA LEU A 132 7.42 -2.34 -7.22
C LEU A 132 7.00 -3.82 -7.32
N TRP A 133 5.97 -4.21 -6.57
CA TRP A 133 5.49 -5.60 -6.48
C TRP A 133 4.01 -5.74 -6.80
N ALA A 134 3.71 -6.59 -7.77
CA ALA A 134 2.37 -7.09 -8.07
C ALA A 134 2.34 -8.59 -7.73
N VAL A 135 1.16 -9.18 -7.66
CA VAL A 135 1.04 -10.63 -7.50
C VAL A 135 0.35 -11.21 -8.73
N ALA A 136 0.93 -12.29 -9.27
CA ALA A 136 0.31 -13.08 -10.32
C ALA A 136 -0.17 -14.42 -9.76
N VAL A 137 -1.39 -14.81 -10.13
CA VAL A 137 -2.03 -16.06 -9.72
C VAL A 137 -2.55 -16.79 -10.95
N GLY A 138 -2.07 -17.99 -11.19
CA GLY A 138 -2.47 -18.82 -12.34
C GLY A 138 -3.26 -20.07 -11.95
N GLY A 139 -3.71 -20.78 -12.98
CA GLY A 139 -4.56 -21.98 -12.83
C GLY A 139 -6.01 -21.65 -12.52
N LEU A 140 -6.47 -20.48 -12.97
CA LEU A 140 -7.84 -19.99 -12.74
C LEU A 140 -8.74 -20.27 -13.97
N PRO A 141 -10.07 -20.44 -13.78
CA PRO A 141 -11.01 -20.65 -14.88
C PRO A 141 -10.98 -19.53 -15.92
N THR A 142 -11.15 -19.89 -17.20
CA THR A 142 -11.09 -18.96 -18.34
C THR A 142 -12.43 -18.77 -19.05
N ASP A 143 -13.42 -19.60 -18.70
CA ASP A 143 -14.73 -19.71 -19.34
C ASP A 143 -15.84 -18.94 -18.60
N ARG A 144 -15.54 -18.40 -17.41
CA ARG A 144 -16.47 -17.65 -16.57
C ARG A 144 -15.78 -16.53 -15.81
N GLY A 145 -16.56 -15.51 -15.45
CA GLY A 145 -16.10 -14.47 -14.52
C GLY A 145 -16.10 -14.97 -13.08
N LEU A 146 -15.07 -14.58 -12.33
CA LEU A 146 -14.89 -14.94 -10.93
C LEU A 146 -15.38 -13.81 -10.02
N ARG A 147 -16.10 -14.17 -8.95
CA ARG A 147 -16.73 -13.20 -8.05
C ARG A 147 -15.72 -12.71 -7.01
N LEU A 148 -15.55 -11.40 -6.90
CA LEU A 148 -14.74 -10.78 -5.85
C LEU A 148 -15.66 -10.33 -4.70
N VAL A 149 -15.32 -10.72 -3.48
CA VAL A 149 -16.03 -10.30 -2.27
C VAL A 149 -15.10 -9.69 -1.24
N GLY A 150 -15.59 -8.71 -0.50
CA GLY A 150 -14.97 -8.18 0.70
C GLY A 150 -15.53 -8.87 1.93
N ILE A 151 -14.63 -9.29 2.82
CA ILE A 151 -15.02 -9.78 4.15
C ILE A 151 -14.71 -8.67 5.15
N PRO A 152 -15.69 -8.06 5.81
CA PRO A 152 -15.47 -6.97 6.74
C PRO A 152 -14.83 -7.46 8.04
N MET A 153 -14.13 -6.57 8.72
CA MET A 153 -13.77 -6.74 10.13
C MET A 153 -15.05 -6.89 10.97
N PRO A 154 -15.02 -7.69 12.04
CA PRO A 154 -16.14 -7.77 12.97
C PRO A 154 -16.40 -6.41 13.63
N GLU A 155 -17.55 -6.29 14.30
CA GLU A 155 -17.85 -5.15 15.17
C GLU A 155 -16.70 -4.91 16.17
N GLY A 156 -16.32 -3.65 16.36
CA GLY A 156 -15.20 -3.27 17.22
C GLY A 156 -14.39 -2.09 16.67
N GLU A 157 -13.15 -1.97 17.12
CA GLU A 157 -12.23 -0.85 16.83
C GLU A 157 -12.04 -0.57 15.33
N PHE A 158 -11.97 -1.63 14.51
CA PHE A 158 -11.70 -1.55 13.07
C PHE A 158 -12.94 -1.79 12.22
N LYS A 159 -14.15 -1.63 12.78
CA LYS A 159 -15.41 -1.72 12.06
C LYS A 159 -15.36 -0.88 10.77
N GLY A 160 -15.88 -1.44 9.68
CA GLY A 160 -15.92 -0.79 8.37
C GLY A 160 -14.66 -1.00 7.51
N ARG A 161 -13.58 -1.57 8.06
CA ARG A 161 -12.41 -2.01 7.29
C ARG A 161 -12.58 -3.45 6.81
N TRP A 162 -11.80 -3.84 5.81
CA TRP A 162 -11.79 -5.21 5.30
C TRP A 162 -10.90 -6.12 6.14
N ARG A 163 -11.39 -7.29 6.56
CA ARG A 163 -10.51 -8.36 7.03
C ARG A 163 -9.71 -8.95 5.88
N SER A 164 -10.38 -9.27 4.78
CA SER A 164 -9.78 -9.81 3.56
C SER A 164 -10.60 -9.49 2.33
N LEU A 165 -10.00 -9.65 1.16
CA LEU A 165 -10.68 -9.69 -0.13
C LEU A 165 -10.51 -11.07 -0.74
N ASP A 166 -11.60 -11.67 -1.17
CA ASP A 166 -11.67 -13.07 -1.59
C ASP A 166 -12.21 -13.14 -3.02
N LEU A 167 -11.39 -13.62 -3.96
CA LEU A 167 -11.82 -13.98 -5.31
C LEU A 167 -12.26 -15.46 -5.28
N ILE A 168 -13.57 -15.67 -5.33
CA ILE A 168 -14.17 -16.99 -5.22
C ILE A 168 -14.02 -17.72 -6.56
N VAL A 169 -13.30 -18.84 -6.54
CA VAL A 169 -13.10 -19.69 -7.72
C VAL A 169 -14.13 -20.81 -7.75
N GLU A 170 -14.41 -21.43 -6.60
CA GLU A 170 -15.46 -22.44 -6.44
C GLU A 170 -16.25 -22.23 -5.15
N GLU A 171 -17.56 -22.07 -5.27
CA GLU A 171 -18.44 -21.70 -4.16
C GLU A 171 -18.61 -22.86 -3.17
N GLY A 172 -18.49 -22.58 -1.87
CA GLY A 172 -18.74 -23.58 -0.82
C GLY A 172 -17.72 -24.73 -0.76
N ALA A 173 -16.64 -24.67 -1.54
CA ALA A 173 -15.59 -25.67 -1.50
C ALA A 173 -14.78 -25.61 -0.20
N THR A 174 -14.38 -26.77 0.31
CA THR A 174 -13.56 -26.89 1.52
C THR A 174 -12.09 -26.66 1.19
N VAL A 175 -11.47 -25.68 1.85
CA VAL A 175 -10.02 -25.46 1.78
C VAL A 175 -9.28 -26.50 2.63
N VAL A 176 -8.30 -27.18 2.04
CA VAL A 176 -7.43 -28.15 2.75
C VAL A 176 -5.94 -27.77 2.71
N ARG A 177 -5.54 -26.90 1.78
CA ARG A 177 -4.17 -26.42 1.61
C ARG A 177 -4.17 -24.97 1.14
N SER A 178 -3.14 -24.23 1.50
CA SER A 178 -2.91 -22.86 1.04
C SER A 178 -1.43 -22.66 0.68
N ASP A 179 -1.18 -21.91 -0.37
CA ASP A 179 0.14 -21.32 -0.66
C ASP A 179 0.02 -19.80 -0.46
N GLU A 180 1.09 -19.14 -0.02
CA GLU A 180 1.09 -17.69 0.22
C GLU A 180 2.40 -17.03 -0.22
N VAL A 181 2.32 -15.74 -0.53
CA VAL A 181 3.47 -14.89 -0.86
C VAL A 181 3.36 -13.54 -0.16
N ALA A 182 4.50 -12.98 0.22
CA ALA A 182 4.60 -11.59 0.68
C ALA A 182 4.18 -10.69 -0.49
N GLY A 183 2.94 -10.20 -0.44
CA GLY A 183 2.15 -10.03 -1.65
C GLY A 183 2.28 -8.68 -2.32
N VAL A 184 1.16 -7.99 -2.49
CA VAL A 184 1.04 -6.82 -3.37
C VAL A 184 1.46 -5.54 -2.65
N MET A 185 2.28 -4.72 -3.31
CA MET A 185 2.65 -3.38 -2.84
C MET A 185 1.56 -2.37 -3.20
N VAL A 186 1.16 -1.57 -2.22
CA VAL A 186 0.13 -0.53 -2.33
C VAL A 186 0.66 0.78 -1.78
N ASP A 187 0.44 1.87 -2.52
CA ASP A 187 0.89 3.24 -2.23
C ASP A 187 -0.24 4.29 -2.40
N HIS A 188 -1.40 3.87 -2.91
CA HIS A 188 -2.61 4.69 -3.06
C HIS A 188 -3.81 4.09 -2.31
N GLY A 189 -3.58 3.21 -1.34
CA GLY A 189 -4.64 2.54 -0.58
C GLY A 189 -5.63 1.70 -1.40
N GLN A 190 -5.30 1.33 -2.63
CA GLN A 190 -6.20 0.65 -3.57
C GLN A 190 -5.63 -0.69 -4.04
N LEU A 191 -6.53 -1.58 -4.45
CA LEU A 191 -6.22 -2.86 -5.10
C LEU A 191 -7.00 -2.96 -6.40
N PHE A 192 -6.36 -3.52 -7.43
CA PHE A 192 -6.92 -3.74 -8.75
C PHE A 192 -6.68 -5.18 -9.17
N PHE A 193 -7.78 -5.86 -9.51
CA PHE A 193 -7.86 -7.25 -9.91
C PHE A 193 -8.19 -7.31 -11.40
N ALA A 194 -7.21 -7.73 -12.20
CA ALA A 194 -7.36 -7.79 -13.65
C ALA A 194 -6.74 -9.07 -14.22
N GLY A 195 -7.31 -9.58 -15.31
CA GLY A 195 -6.63 -10.59 -16.11
C GLY A 195 -5.34 -10.04 -16.71
N LEU A 196 -4.31 -10.88 -16.83
CA LEU A 196 -2.99 -10.47 -17.33
C LEU A 196 -3.05 -9.77 -18.69
N LEU A 197 -3.76 -10.34 -19.68
CA LEU A 197 -3.92 -9.72 -20.99
C LEU A 197 -4.77 -8.44 -20.97
N PRO A 198 -5.99 -8.43 -20.39
CA PRO A 198 -6.79 -7.20 -20.25
C PRO A 198 -6.01 -6.03 -19.64
N LEU A 199 -5.14 -6.30 -18.66
CA LEU A 199 -4.34 -5.29 -18.00
C LEU A 199 -3.42 -4.53 -18.96
N GLY A 200 -3.03 -5.12 -20.09
CA GLY A 200 -2.28 -4.43 -21.16
C GLY A 200 -3.01 -3.25 -21.80
N SER A 201 -4.33 -3.14 -21.61
CA SER A 201 -5.13 -1.99 -22.04
C SER A 201 -5.33 -0.93 -20.95
N PHE A 202 -4.82 -1.14 -19.74
CA PHE A 202 -4.90 -0.14 -18.67
C PHE A 202 -4.00 1.05 -19.00
N ARG A 203 -4.55 2.26 -18.94
CA ARG A 203 -3.84 3.52 -19.19
C ARG A 203 -3.95 4.43 -17.98
N MET A 204 -2.81 5.03 -17.63
CA MET A 204 -2.69 6.08 -16.62
C MET A 204 -2.04 7.30 -17.27
N TRP A 205 -2.52 8.50 -16.98
CA TRP A 205 -2.06 9.78 -17.53
C TRP A 205 -2.17 9.96 -19.06
N GLN A 206 -2.60 8.94 -19.79
CA GLN A 206 -2.89 9.01 -21.22
C GLN A 206 -4.41 8.94 -21.41
N PRO A 207 -5.07 10.06 -21.76
CA PRO A 207 -6.51 10.06 -21.97
C PRO A 207 -6.89 9.29 -23.24
N ALA A 208 -8.01 8.58 -23.19
CA ALA A 208 -8.51 7.82 -24.33
C ALA A 208 -9.12 8.72 -25.43
N ASP A 209 -9.61 9.89 -25.04
CA ASP A 209 -10.31 10.87 -25.89
C ASP A 209 -9.51 12.17 -26.12
N GLY A 210 -8.29 12.25 -25.57
CA GLY A 210 -7.47 13.47 -25.64
C GLY A 210 -7.90 14.58 -24.69
N LEU A 211 -8.82 14.31 -23.75
CA LEU A 211 -9.38 15.28 -22.82
C LEU A 211 -8.95 15.04 -21.37
N ALA A 212 -9.07 16.07 -20.54
CA ALA A 212 -8.79 16.02 -19.13
C ALA A 212 -9.61 17.06 -18.37
N ASP A 213 -9.88 16.76 -17.10
CA ASP A 213 -10.39 17.74 -16.16
C ASP A 213 -9.24 18.36 -15.37
N PHE A 214 -9.35 19.65 -15.08
CA PHE A 214 -8.56 20.31 -14.04
C PHE A 214 -9.52 20.85 -13.00
N VAL A 215 -9.45 20.29 -11.80
CA VAL A 215 -10.36 20.66 -10.72
C VAL A 215 -9.61 21.06 -9.47
N PHE A 216 -10.29 21.79 -8.61
CA PHE A 216 -9.76 22.24 -7.34
C PHE A 216 -10.87 22.39 -6.31
N HIS A 217 -10.50 22.26 -5.05
CA HIS A 217 -11.43 22.24 -3.92
C HIS A 217 -10.75 22.83 -2.69
N GLY A 218 -11.53 23.19 -1.67
CA GLY A 218 -11.01 23.75 -0.43
C GLY A 218 -11.74 25.02 0.00
N ARG A 219 -11.28 25.60 1.11
CA ARG A 219 -11.95 26.73 1.75
C ARG A 219 -12.04 27.94 0.83
N ASP A 220 -10.95 28.20 0.10
CA ASP A 220 -10.81 29.40 -0.72
C ASP A 220 -11.18 29.13 -2.21
N ALA A 221 -11.62 27.92 -2.53
CA ALA A 221 -11.85 27.46 -3.91
C ALA A 221 -13.00 28.18 -4.62
N ALA A 222 -14.11 28.44 -3.93
CA ALA A 222 -15.27 29.10 -4.54
C ALA A 222 -14.96 30.54 -5.00
N GLU A 223 -14.13 31.25 -4.24
CA GLU A 223 -13.72 32.61 -4.59
C GLU A 223 -12.67 32.59 -5.70
N LEU A 224 -11.68 31.69 -5.61
CA LEU A 224 -10.72 31.46 -6.68
C LEU A 224 -11.42 31.14 -8.01
N ALA A 225 -12.45 30.30 -7.99
CA ALA A 225 -13.21 29.90 -9.18
C ALA A 225 -13.83 31.09 -9.93
N LYS A 226 -14.40 32.05 -9.20
CA LYS A 226 -14.94 33.28 -9.80
C LYS A 226 -13.85 34.11 -10.47
N GLN A 227 -12.67 34.18 -9.86
CA GLN A 227 -11.56 34.99 -10.33
C GLN A 227 -10.88 34.41 -11.57
N VAL A 228 -10.77 33.08 -11.65
CA VAL A 228 -10.14 32.39 -12.79
C VAL A 228 -11.15 32.00 -13.88
N GLY A 229 -12.45 32.17 -13.63
CA GLY A 229 -13.50 31.78 -14.56
C GLY A 229 -13.69 30.26 -14.67
N ALA A 230 -13.54 29.55 -13.56
CA ALA A 230 -13.83 28.12 -13.46
C ALA A 230 -15.31 27.87 -13.16
N GLY A 231 -15.82 26.73 -13.63
CA GLY A 231 -17.18 26.29 -13.33
C GLY A 231 -17.31 25.68 -11.94
N ASP A 232 -18.52 25.74 -11.37
CA ASP A 232 -18.91 24.93 -10.21
C ASP A 232 -19.29 23.53 -10.71
N LEU A 233 -18.61 22.50 -10.20
CA LEU A 233 -18.79 21.12 -10.60
C LEU A 233 -19.62 20.32 -9.56
N GLY A 234 -20.11 21.00 -8.51
CA GLY A 234 -20.86 20.41 -7.40
C GLY A 234 -19.96 20.01 -6.23
N GLU A 235 -20.58 19.82 -5.06
CA GLU A 235 -19.95 19.26 -3.85
C GLU A 235 -18.68 20.02 -3.38
N GLY A 236 -18.59 21.32 -3.65
CA GLY A 236 -17.44 22.14 -3.29
C GLY A 236 -16.21 21.95 -4.20
N VAL A 237 -16.40 21.33 -5.36
CA VAL A 237 -15.38 21.16 -6.40
C VAL A 237 -15.64 22.15 -7.54
N PHE A 238 -14.58 22.84 -7.96
CA PHE A 238 -14.60 23.83 -9.03
C PHE A 238 -13.57 23.45 -10.09
N GLY A 239 -13.72 23.91 -11.33
CA GLY A 239 -12.71 23.64 -12.36
C GLY A 239 -13.22 23.75 -13.79
N TRP A 240 -12.47 23.12 -14.69
CA TRP A 240 -12.82 22.96 -16.09
C TRP A 240 -12.84 21.48 -16.42
N LYS A 241 -13.94 21.04 -17.05
CA LYS A 241 -14.11 19.66 -17.53
C LYS A 241 -13.85 19.57 -19.02
N ASP A 242 -13.52 18.36 -19.48
CA ASP A 242 -13.43 18.03 -20.90
C ASP A 242 -12.47 18.96 -21.68
N VAL A 243 -11.39 19.41 -21.04
CA VAL A 243 -10.42 20.32 -21.64
C VAL A 243 -9.44 19.50 -22.50
N PRO A 244 -9.10 19.94 -23.73
CA PRO A 244 -8.04 19.30 -24.49
C PRO A 244 -6.76 19.19 -23.67
N MET A 245 -6.18 17.98 -23.59
CA MET A 245 -5.07 17.66 -22.69
C MET A 245 -3.89 18.62 -22.87
N GLU A 246 -3.59 18.98 -24.12
CA GLU A 246 -2.52 19.93 -24.49
C GLU A 246 -2.77 21.37 -24.02
N ALA A 247 -4.04 21.75 -23.83
CA ALA A 247 -4.46 23.09 -23.42
C ALA A 247 -4.73 23.22 -21.91
N VAL A 248 -4.72 22.12 -21.14
CA VAL A 248 -4.98 22.17 -19.68
C VAL A 248 -3.97 23.08 -18.97
N GLY A 249 -2.71 23.10 -19.41
CA GLY A 249 -1.68 23.97 -18.84
C GLY A 249 -2.03 25.45 -18.89
N GLU A 250 -2.81 25.90 -19.87
CA GLU A 250 -3.27 27.29 -20.00
C GLU A 250 -4.23 27.69 -18.87
N LYS A 251 -4.90 26.72 -18.24
CA LYS A 251 -5.77 26.91 -17.07
C LYS A 251 -5.06 26.58 -15.76
N ALA A 252 -4.36 25.44 -15.74
CA ALA A 252 -3.76 24.88 -14.54
C ALA A 252 -2.62 25.74 -14.00
N THR A 253 -1.66 26.12 -14.86
CA THR A 253 -0.45 26.83 -14.41
C THR A 253 -0.77 28.17 -13.75
N PRO A 254 -1.56 29.08 -14.36
CA PRO A 254 -1.88 30.36 -13.72
C PRO A 254 -2.68 30.19 -12.43
N THR A 255 -3.53 29.15 -12.35
CA THR A 255 -4.32 28.86 -11.16
C THR A 255 -3.42 28.38 -10.01
N GLN A 256 -2.49 27.47 -10.28
CA GLN A 256 -1.53 26.97 -9.29
C GLN A 256 -0.58 28.08 -8.80
N GLU A 257 -0.05 28.90 -9.72
CA GLU A 257 0.80 30.04 -9.36
C GLU A 257 0.09 31.01 -8.41
N ARG A 258 -1.20 31.28 -8.66
CA ARG A 258 -2.01 32.12 -7.77
C ARG A 258 -2.22 31.48 -6.40
N ILE A 259 -2.55 30.18 -6.35
CA ILE A 259 -2.73 29.45 -5.08
C ILE A 259 -1.48 29.58 -4.21
N GLU A 260 -0.30 29.42 -4.81
CA GLU A 260 0.99 29.54 -4.12
C GLU A 260 1.28 30.98 -3.69
N GLN A 261 1.12 31.96 -4.59
CA GLN A 261 1.43 33.37 -4.33
C GLN A 261 0.53 33.98 -3.25
N GLU A 262 -0.74 33.61 -3.25
CA GLU A 262 -1.75 34.13 -2.31
C GLU A 262 -1.93 33.21 -1.08
N ASN A 263 -1.18 32.11 -1.00
CA ASN A 263 -1.24 31.11 0.08
C ASN A 263 -2.67 30.63 0.36
N LEU A 264 -3.41 30.32 -0.72
CA LEU A 264 -4.81 29.90 -0.65
C LEU A 264 -4.93 28.46 -0.14
N ALA A 265 -5.92 28.20 0.71
CA ALA A 265 -6.26 26.85 1.17
C ALA A 265 -7.06 26.09 0.11
N VAL A 266 -6.40 25.76 -1.00
CA VAL A 266 -6.97 25.07 -2.17
C VAL A 266 -6.09 23.86 -2.54
N GLY A 267 -6.72 22.69 -2.66
CA GLY A 267 -6.15 21.51 -3.29
C GLY A 267 -6.51 21.46 -4.78
N VAL A 268 -5.62 20.92 -5.61
CA VAL A 268 -5.80 20.81 -7.07
C VAL A 268 -5.64 19.36 -7.50
N ASP A 269 -6.46 18.94 -8.45
CA ASP A 269 -6.40 17.62 -9.08
C ASP A 269 -6.40 17.78 -10.60
N TYR A 270 -5.41 17.17 -11.24
CA TYR A 270 -5.39 16.97 -12.68
C TYR A 270 -5.89 15.56 -13.00
N ARG A 271 -6.98 15.46 -13.78
CA ARG A 271 -7.70 14.20 -14.02
C ARG A 271 -7.83 13.93 -15.53
N PRO A 272 -6.79 13.38 -16.20
CA PRO A 272 -6.92 12.97 -17.59
C PRO A 272 -7.92 11.83 -17.72
N HIS A 273 -8.69 11.80 -18.82
CA HIS A 273 -9.73 10.79 -19.09
C HIS A 273 -9.12 9.43 -19.46
N CYS A 274 -8.39 8.85 -18.50
CA CYS A 274 -7.72 7.57 -18.57
C CYS A 274 -8.45 6.54 -17.71
N ASN A 275 -8.00 5.27 -17.76
CA ASN A 275 -8.65 4.21 -17.00
C ASN A 275 -8.57 4.44 -15.48
N LEU A 276 -7.43 4.93 -14.97
CA LEU A 276 -7.28 5.20 -13.54
C LEU A 276 -8.29 6.25 -13.04
N GLU A 277 -8.42 7.38 -13.74
CA GLU A 277 -9.36 8.41 -13.29
C GLU A 277 -10.81 8.00 -13.43
N LYS A 278 -11.13 7.21 -14.47
CA LYS A 278 -12.43 6.56 -14.59
C LYS A 278 -12.70 5.62 -13.42
N LEU A 279 -11.73 4.79 -13.03
CA LEU A 279 -11.83 3.92 -11.86
C LEU A 279 -12.04 4.74 -10.59
N ASN A 280 -11.21 5.75 -10.35
CA ASN A 280 -11.30 6.61 -9.17
C ASN A 280 -12.63 7.35 -9.07
N ALA A 281 -13.19 7.81 -10.19
CA ALA A 281 -14.51 8.41 -10.22
C ALA A 281 -15.60 7.41 -9.82
N LEU A 282 -15.54 6.17 -10.33
CA LEU A 282 -16.49 5.11 -9.97
C LEU A 282 -16.35 4.67 -8.51
N LEU A 283 -15.12 4.59 -7.98
CA LEU A 283 -14.87 4.27 -6.58
C LEU A 283 -15.47 5.32 -5.65
N ARG A 284 -15.25 6.62 -5.92
CA ARG A 284 -15.84 7.71 -5.13
C ARG A 284 -17.36 7.70 -5.12
N ALA A 285 -17.98 7.27 -6.22
CA ALA A 285 -19.44 7.15 -6.32
C ALA A 285 -20.00 5.88 -5.66
N SER A 286 -19.13 4.93 -5.28
CA SER A 286 -19.52 3.63 -4.73
C SER A 286 -19.49 3.66 -3.21
N PRO A 287 -20.61 3.32 -2.51
CA PRO A 287 -20.61 3.24 -1.05
C PRO A 287 -19.66 2.15 -0.54
N GLU A 288 -19.41 1.12 -1.37
CA GLU A 288 -18.53 0.01 -1.02
C GLU A 288 -17.07 0.25 -1.37
N ASP A 289 -16.75 1.41 -1.94
CA ASP A 289 -15.40 1.76 -2.36
C ASP A 289 -14.84 0.67 -3.30
N ALA A 290 -15.70 0.21 -4.22
CA ALA A 290 -15.42 -0.82 -5.21
C ALA A 290 -16.14 -0.51 -6.53
N ALA A 291 -15.47 -0.79 -7.65
CA ALA A 291 -15.96 -0.50 -8.98
C ALA A 291 -15.37 -1.44 -10.02
N SER A 292 -16.11 -1.68 -11.10
CA SER A 292 -15.63 -2.44 -12.25
C SER A 292 -15.23 -1.55 -13.42
N LEU A 293 -14.16 -1.96 -14.12
CA LEU A 293 -13.80 -1.45 -15.44
C LEU A 293 -13.84 -2.58 -16.45
N GLU A 294 -14.17 -2.26 -17.70
CA GLU A 294 -13.95 -3.14 -18.83
C GLU A 294 -12.64 -2.76 -19.53
N LEU A 295 -11.71 -3.72 -19.63
CA LEU A 295 -10.44 -3.58 -20.34
C LEU A 295 -10.36 -4.67 -21.41
N ALA A 296 -10.19 -4.29 -22.67
CA ALA A 296 -10.15 -5.23 -23.81
C ALA A 296 -11.31 -6.26 -23.81
N GLY A 297 -12.52 -5.83 -23.43
CA GLY A 297 -13.71 -6.70 -23.39
C GLY A 297 -13.82 -7.59 -22.15
N ALA A 298 -12.89 -7.49 -21.19
CA ALA A 298 -12.90 -8.27 -19.95
C ALA A 298 -13.20 -7.38 -18.74
N ARG A 299 -14.02 -7.89 -17.81
CA ARG A 299 -14.31 -7.19 -16.55
C ARG A 299 -13.11 -7.29 -15.60
N THR A 300 -12.87 -6.19 -14.92
CA THR A 300 -11.84 -6.01 -13.89
C THR A 300 -12.45 -5.29 -12.71
N VAL A 301 -11.85 -5.42 -11.53
CA VAL A 301 -12.39 -4.80 -10.31
C VAL A 301 -11.29 -4.02 -9.61
N GLY A 302 -11.56 -2.76 -9.30
CA GLY A 302 -10.77 -1.98 -8.34
C GLY A 302 -11.56 -1.77 -7.07
N CYS A 303 -10.86 -1.67 -5.94
CA CYS A 303 -11.46 -1.35 -4.66
C CYS A 303 -10.42 -0.73 -3.70
N GLY A 304 -10.89 0.12 -2.78
CA GLY A 304 -10.06 0.56 -1.67
C GLY A 304 -9.80 -0.58 -0.69
N ASN A 305 -8.56 -0.69 -0.23
CA ASN A 305 -8.18 -1.73 0.74
C ASN A 305 -8.63 -1.38 2.16
N ARG A 306 -9.02 -0.12 2.43
CA ARG A 306 -9.44 0.40 3.75
C ARG A 306 -8.42 0.21 4.88
N TRP A 307 -7.14 0.02 4.55
CA TRP A 307 -5.99 -0.04 5.47
C TRP A 307 -4.88 0.95 5.11
N GLY A 308 -4.93 1.57 3.93
CA GLY A 308 -3.87 2.46 3.44
C GLY A 308 -2.70 1.69 2.84
N ASP A 309 -1.53 2.31 2.84
CA ASP A 309 -0.37 1.85 2.08
C ASP A 309 0.40 0.72 2.78
N GLY A 310 1.15 -0.06 2.01
CA GLY A 310 1.99 -1.15 2.50
C GLY A 310 1.97 -2.39 1.61
N VAL A 311 2.49 -3.49 2.13
CA VAL A 311 2.52 -4.79 1.43
C VAL A 311 1.50 -5.71 2.06
N PHE A 312 0.66 -6.36 1.23
CA PHE A 312 -0.42 -7.24 1.68
C PHE A 312 -0.22 -8.65 1.16
N THR A 313 -0.28 -9.64 2.06
CA THR A 313 -0.14 -11.06 1.72
C THR A 313 -1.24 -11.51 0.77
N VAL A 314 -0.85 -12.29 -0.24
CA VAL A 314 -1.79 -12.94 -1.15
C VAL A 314 -1.63 -14.45 -1.02
N SER A 315 -2.74 -15.15 -0.83
CA SER A 315 -2.79 -16.59 -0.73
C SER A 315 -3.70 -17.20 -1.80
N ARG A 316 -3.36 -18.43 -2.17
CA ARG A 316 -4.13 -19.28 -3.07
C ARG A 316 -4.48 -20.56 -2.34
N HIS A 317 -5.76 -20.90 -2.32
CA HIS A 317 -6.31 -21.99 -1.53
C HIS A 317 -6.82 -23.13 -2.42
N PHE A 318 -6.70 -24.35 -1.92
CA PHE A 318 -7.00 -25.56 -2.67
C PHE A 318 -7.96 -26.50 -1.95
N ASP A 319 -8.72 -27.25 -2.73
CA ASP A 319 -9.48 -28.41 -2.25
C ASP A 319 -8.63 -29.70 -2.18
N ALA A 320 -9.27 -30.80 -1.79
CA ALA A 320 -8.65 -32.12 -1.66
C ALA A 320 -8.14 -32.67 -3.00
N GLU A 321 -8.72 -32.24 -4.11
CA GLU A 321 -8.31 -32.60 -5.47
C GLU A 321 -7.16 -31.74 -5.99
N GLY A 322 -6.71 -30.74 -5.22
CA GLY A 322 -5.63 -29.83 -5.60
C GLY A 322 -6.07 -28.73 -6.57
N ARG A 323 -7.38 -28.49 -6.75
CA ARG A 323 -7.91 -27.39 -7.56
C ARG A 323 -7.92 -26.12 -6.76
N VAL A 324 -7.68 -24.98 -7.42
CA VAL A 324 -7.79 -23.67 -6.79
C VAL A 324 -9.27 -23.36 -6.53
N VAL A 325 -9.62 -23.02 -5.30
CA VAL A 325 -11.00 -22.72 -4.89
C VAL A 325 -11.19 -21.27 -4.43
N LEU A 326 -10.11 -20.62 -4.01
CA LEU A 326 -10.13 -19.25 -3.51
C LEU A 326 -8.75 -18.59 -3.70
N VAL A 327 -8.75 -17.32 -4.10
CA VAL A 327 -7.59 -16.44 -3.98
C VAL A 327 -7.93 -15.35 -2.97
N ARG A 328 -7.05 -15.07 -2.01
CA ARG A 328 -7.30 -14.11 -0.94
C ARG A 328 -6.19 -13.08 -0.83
N VAL A 329 -6.57 -11.84 -0.59
CA VAL A 329 -5.69 -10.78 -0.10
C VAL A 329 -6.00 -10.55 1.39
N GLU A 330 -5.04 -10.80 2.26
CA GLU A 330 -5.17 -10.59 3.70
C GLU A 330 -4.88 -9.12 4.03
N LEU A 331 -5.84 -8.45 4.68
CA LEU A 331 -5.79 -7.01 4.90
C LEU A 331 -5.75 -6.66 6.40
N GLY A 332 -6.68 -7.19 7.18
CA GLY A 332 -6.90 -6.85 8.59
C GLY A 332 -6.21 -7.77 9.58
N THR A 333 -4.99 -8.25 9.28
CA THR A 333 -4.25 -9.15 10.15
C THR A 333 -3.99 -8.53 11.54
N GLU A 334 -3.75 -9.36 12.56
CA GLU A 334 -3.41 -8.86 13.90
C GLU A 334 -2.14 -8.00 13.92
N GLU A 335 -1.19 -8.29 13.04
CA GLU A 335 -0.01 -7.46 12.84
C GLU A 335 -0.39 -6.08 12.29
N ARG A 336 -1.23 -6.04 11.25
CA ARG A 336 -1.72 -4.78 10.65
C ARG A 336 -2.50 -3.94 11.67
N GLN A 337 -3.37 -4.58 12.44
CA GLN A 337 -4.12 -3.95 13.52
C GLN A 337 -3.19 -3.34 14.58
N ARG A 338 -2.19 -4.10 15.05
CA ARG A 338 -1.17 -3.60 15.99
C ARG A 338 -0.39 -2.42 15.42
N MET A 339 0.07 -2.50 14.17
CA MET A 339 0.74 -1.39 13.50
C MET A 339 -0.15 -0.15 13.44
N MET A 340 -1.44 -0.29 13.11
CA MET A 340 -2.38 0.84 13.06
C MET A 340 -2.63 1.46 14.44
N ARG A 341 -2.76 0.64 15.50
CA ARG A 341 -2.86 1.15 16.88
C ARG A 341 -1.62 1.96 17.25
N LYS A 342 -0.44 1.42 16.95
CA LYS A 342 0.84 2.09 17.21
C LYS A 342 0.96 3.41 16.44
N LEU A 343 0.62 3.44 15.15
CA LEU A 343 0.64 4.67 14.36
C LEU A 343 -0.35 5.71 14.89
N ARG A 344 -1.55 5.28 15.31
CA ARG A 344 -2.54 6.15 15.96
C ARG A 344 -1.98 6.73 17.26
N LEU A 345 -1.44 5.90 18.15
CA LEU A 345 -0.81 6.33 19.40
C LEU A 345 0.31 7.34 19.11
N LEU A 346 1.23 7.04 18.19
CA LEU A 346 2.35 7.94 17.85
C LEU A 346 1.89 9.29 17.24
N SER A 347 0.67 9.37 16.71
CA SER A 347 0.08 10.62 16.22
C SER A 347 -0.55 11.48 17.32
N GLN A 348 -0.73 10.93 18.52
CA GLN A 348 -1.29 11.63 19.67
C GLN A 348 -0.20 12.38 20.46
N THR A 349 -0.66 13.29 21.32
CA THR A 349 0.19 14.06 22.24
C THR A 349 0.22 13.45 23.63
N ALA A 350 1.31 13.66 24.33
CA ALA A 350 1.49 13.35 25.74
C ALA A 350 1.73 14.63 26.53
N ILE A 351 1.41 14.61 27.82
CA ILE A 351 1.76 15.65 28.78
C ILE A 351 3.22 15.44 29.16
N VAL A 352 4.02 16.50 29.13
CA VAL A 352 5.44 16.46 29.47
C VAL A 352 5.78 17.63 30.36
N THR A 353 6.54 17.40 31.42
CA THR A 353 7.08 18.49 32.23
C THR A 353 8.11 19.28 31.42
N ARG A 354 8.09 20.62 31.53
CA ARG A 354 9.06 21.47 30.83
C ARG A 354 10.51 21.13 31.21
N THR A 355 10.74 20.62 32.42
CA THR A 355 12.04 20.13 32.91
C THR A 355 12.67 19.09 31.98
N VAL A 356 11.87 18.18 31.41
CA VAL A 356 12.35 17.19 30.43
C VAL A 356 12.81 17.89 29.15
N LEU A 357 12.04 18.85 28.64
CA LEU A 357 12.33 19.47 27.33
C LEU A 357 13.42 20.52 27.39
N GLU A 358 13.28 21.50 28.28
CA GLU A 358 14.13 22.69 28.39
C GLU A 358 15.44 22.37 29.14
N GLY A 359 15.40 21.42 30.08
CA GLY A 359 16.55 21.03 30.90
C GLY A 359 17.40 19.89 30.34
N GLY A 360 17.02 19.29 29.21
CA GLY A 360 17.73 18.15 28.62
C GLY A 360 17.70 16.87 29.48
N LYS A 361 16.87 16.83 30.53
CA LYS A 361 16.81 15.72 31.47
C LYS A 361 16.18 14.47 30.83
N PRO A 362 16.59 13.26 31.26
CA PRO A 362 15.97 12.03 30.78
C PRO A 362 14.53 11.95 31.29
N ILE A 363 13.66 11.33 30.49
CA ILE A 363 12.35 10.89 30.95
C ILE A 363 12.59 9.71 31.87
N ARG A 364 12.22 9.83 33.15
CA ARG A 364 12.43 8.78 34.16
C ARG A 364 11.14 8.13 34.60
N PHE A 365 10.04 8.87 34.57
CA PHE A 365 8.73 8.38 34.98
C PHE A 365 7.74 8.55 33.83
N ALA A 366 6.89 7.55 33.66
CA ALA A 366 5.87 7.50 32.62
C ALA A 366 4.57 6.97 33.21
N ASP A 367 3.54 7.82 33.19
CA ASP A 367 2.25 7.53 33.80
C ASP A 367 1.18 7.46 32.71
N ARG A 368 0.42 6.36 32.68
CA ARG A 368 -0.67 6.16 31.73
C ARG A 368 -2.00 6.50 32.39
N MET A 369 -2.50 7.70 32.14
CA MET A 369 -3.78 8.21 32.60
C MET A 369 -4.91 7.97 31.57
N GLU A 370 -6.15 8.22 32.00
CA GLU A 370 -7.30 8.21 31.10
C GLU A 370 -7.20 9.39 30.11
N PRO A 371 -7.22 9.15 28.79
CA PRO A 371 -7.14 10.23 27.80
C PRO A 371 -8.34 11.18 27.89
N HIS A 372 -8.08 12.49 27.87
CA HIS A 372 -9.16 13.49 27.93
C HIS A 372 -9.89 13.70 26.61
N ASN A 373 -9.24 13.45 25.48
CA ASN A 373 -9.81 13.61 24.13
C ASN A 373 -9.06 12.74 23.10
N PRO A 374 -9.54 12.61 21.85
CA PRO A 374 -8.92 11.71 20.86
C PRO A 374 -7.47 12.04 20.46
N ARG A 375 -6.99 13.27 20.68
CA ARG A 375 -5.60 13.68 20.42
C ARG A 375 -4.70 13.47 21.64
N ASP A 376 -5.29 13.38 22.82
CA ASP A 376 -4.58 13.02 24.04
C ASP A 376 -4.30 11.51 24.02
N SER A 377 -3.04 11.16 24.25
CA SER A 377 -2.64 9.77 24.36
C SER A 377 -2.93 9.19 25.75
N GLY A 378 -3.12 10.04 26.77
CA GLY A 378 -3.15 9.63 28.17
C GLY A 378 -1.77 9.42 28.79
N TRP A 379 -0.67 9.56 28.05
CA TRP A 379 0.66 9.50 28.65
C TRP A 379 1.05 10.84 29.30
N ALA A 380 1.62 10.77 30.49
CA ALA A 380 2.38 11.84 31.12
C ALA A 380 3.83 11.40 31.37
N PHE A 381 4.77 12.31 31.15
CA PHE A 381 6.20 12.04 31.29
C PHE A 381 6.91 13.09 32.13
N SER A 382 7.75 12.64 33.05
CA SER A 382 8.52 13.51 33.94
C SER A 382 9.93 12.96 34.19
N SER A 383 10.80 13.81 34.74
CA SER A 383 12.19 13.48 35.07
C SER A 383 12.37 13.03 36.53
N GLY A 384 11.41 13.32 37.41
CA GLY A 384 11.50 13.18 38.87
C GLY A 384 12.41 14.21 39.55
N GLU A 385 12.91 15.18 38.80
CA GLU A 385 13.72 16.31 39.30
C GLU A 385 12.93 17.62 39.23
N GLU A 386 11.61 17.55 39.01
CA GLU A 386 10.72 18.69 38.98
C GLU A 386 10.61 19.38 40.35
N PRO A 387 10.49 20.72 40.40
CA PRO A 387 10.06 21.41 41.60
C PRO A 387 8.73 20.88 42.14
N GLU A 388 8.58 20.91 43.47
CA GLU A 388 7.34 20.50 44.13
C GLU A 388 6.13 21.26 43.57
N GLY A 389 5.06 20.54 43.23
CA GLY A 389 3.84 21.09 42.62
C GLY A 389 3.87 21.28 41.10
N SER A 390 4.97 20.94 40.40
CA SER A 390 5.06 21.13 38.94
C SER A 390 4.10 20.28 38.11
N MET A 391 3.58 19.18 38.66
CA MET A 391 2.56 18.36 37.99
C MET A 391 1.15 18.96 38.15
N ASP A 392 0.96 19.84 39.14
CA ASP A 392 -0.33 20.49 39.43
C ASP A 392 -0.45 21.88 38.77
N ASP A 393 0.66 22.46 38.30
CA ASP A 393 0.69 23.73 37.58
C ASP A 393 0.75 23.50 36.05
N VAL A 394 -0.29 23.93 35.35
CA VAL A 394 -0.37 23.84 33.88
C VAL A 394 0.77 24.64 33.21
N SER A 395 1.28 25.69 33.86
CA SER A 395 2.37 26.52 33.30
C SER A 395 3.69 25.74 33.16
N THR A 396 3.91 24.73 34.00
CA THR A 396 5.10 23.85 33.99
C THR A 396 4.95 22.63 33.09
N LEU A 397 3.80 22.46 32.44
CA LEU A 397 3.49 21.37 31.52
C LEU A 397 3.44 21.85 30.06
N THR A 398 3.64 20.91 29.14
CA THR A 398 3.42 21.14 27.72
C THR A 398 2.98 19.85 27.03
N LEU A 399 2.39 19.98 25.84
CA LEU A 399 2.01 18.85 25.01
C LEU A 399 3.08 18.59 23.96
N VAL A 400 3.50 17.34 23.84
CA VAL A 400 4.49 16.89 22.85
C VAL A 400 3.96 15.68 22.13
N SER A 401 4.23 15.54 20.83
CA SER A 401 3.84 14.33 20.10
C SER A 401 4.59 13.11 20.65
N LEU A 402 3.90 11.98 20.79
CA LEU A 402 4.55 10.73 21.20
C LEU A 402 5.65 10.30 20.22
N ARG A 403 5.47 10.58 18.93
CA ARG A 403 6.51 10.35 17.91
C ARG A 403 7.82 11.06 18.24
N GLU A 404 7.75 12.33 18.62
CA GLU A 404 8.94 13.11 19.00
C GLU A 404 9.60 12.56 20.26
N LEU A 405 8.79 12.18 21.26
CA LEU A 405 9.30 11.62 22.50
C LEU A 405 9.99 10.27 22.29
N VAL A 406 9.42 9.37 21.49
CA VAL A 406 10.07 8.09 21.13
C VAL A 406 11.35 8.31 20.34
N HIS A 407 11.38 9.28 19.42
CA HIS A 407 12.60 9.62 18.70
C HIS A 407 13.72 10.07 19.64
N ARG A 408 13.37 10.85 20.68
CA ARG A 408 14.31 11.32 21.71
C ARG A 408 14.69 10.24 22.72
N ALA A 409 13.76 9.36 23.08
CA ALA A 409 13.93 8.30 24.07
C ALA A 409 13.33 6.97 23.56
N PRO A 410 14.07 6.21 22.73
CA PRO A 410 13.56 5.00 22.07
C PRO A 410 13.03 3.92 23.02
N ALA A 411 13.54 3.86 24.26
CA ALA A 411 13.06 2.92 25.27
C ALA A 411 11.57 3.06 25.62
N LEU A 412 10.96 4.22 25.35
CA LEU A 412 9.52 4.45 25.54
C LEU A 412 8.65 3.55 24.65
N GLU A 413 9.16 3.14 23.49
CA GLU A 413 8.41 2.33 22.54
C GLU A 413 7.89 1.02 23.13
N ALA A 414 8.63 0.45 24.09
CA ALA A 414 8.28 -0.80 24.74
C ALA A 414 7.04 -0.70 25.67
N ILE A 415 6.69 0.50 26.13
CA ILE A 415 5.61 0.70 27.10
C ILE A 415 4.36 1.35 26.52
N LEU A 416 4.40 1.89 25.29
CA LEU A 416 3.32 2.75 24.76
C LEU A 416 1.93 2.10 24.71
N GLU A 417 1.87 0.77 24.59
CA GLU A 417 0.61 0.00 24.52
C GLU A 417 0.11 -0.44 25.91
N ALA A 418 0.78 -0.05 27.00
CA ALA A 418 0.36 -0.37 28.35
C ALA A 418 -1.05 0.18 28.68
N PRO A 419 -1.83 -0.53 29.50
CA PRO A 419 -3.18 -0.13 29.85
C PRO A 419 -3.21 1.16 30.68
N VAL A 420 -4.36 1.84 30.67
CA VAL A 420 -4.62 2.96 31.59
C VAL A 420 -4.46 2.48 33.03
N GLY A 421 -3.76 3.29 33.83
CA GLY A 421 -3.35 2.98 35.20
C GLY A 421 -1.90 2.50 35.33
N SER A 422 -1.21 2.16 34.23
CA SER A 422 0.18 1.74 34.31
C SER A 422 1.14 2.89 34.66
N LEU A 423 2.14 2.57 35.47
CA LEU A 423 3.21 3.45 35.91
C LEU A 423 4.53 2.78 35.59
N PHE A 424 5.48 3.54 35.04
CA PHE A 424 6.79 3.01 34.72
C PHE A 424 7.90 3.93 35.19
N ARG A 425 9.00 3.31 35.62
CA ARG A 425 10.23 3.99 35.99
C ARG A 425 11.41 3.48 35.15
N LEU A 426 12.26 4.40 34.72
CA LEU A 426 13.47 4.08 33.97
C LEU A 426 14.54 3.51 34.92
N GLU A 427 14.93 2.26 34.69
CA GLU A 427 16.02 1.55 35.35
C GLU A 427 16.93 0.89 34.31
N ASN A 428 18.25 1.10 34.40
CA ASN A 428 19.23 0.48 33.49
C ASN A 428 18.83 0.61 31.99
N ASP A 429 18.44 1.82 31.58
CA ASP A 429 17.98 2.17 30.23
C ASP A 429 16.72 1.42 29.75
N ARG A 430 15.92 0.87 30.68
CA ARG A 430 14.65 0.21 30.39
C ARG A 430 13.56 0.69 31.34
N TYR A 431 12.33 0.79 30.84
CA TYR A 431 11.19 1.07 31.70
C TYR A 431 10.73 -0.22 32.38
N VAL A 432 10.64 -0.19 33.69
CA VAL A 432 10.12 -1.25 34.54
C VAL A 432 8.82 -0.75 35.16
N GLU A 433 7.80 -1.60 35.20
CA GLU A 433 6.51 -1.25 35.81
C GLU A 433 6.73 -0.99 37.31
N ASP A 434 6.24 0.17 37.79
CA ASP A 434 6.29 0.55 39.19
C ASP A 434 4.95 0.22 39.86
N GLU A 435 4.95 -0.12 41.15
CA GLU A 435 3.70 -0.38 41.87
C GLU A 435 2.95 0.94 42.09
N ALA A 436 1.66 0.95 41.74
CA ALA A 436 0.79 2.12 41.81
C ALA A 436 0.42 2.58 43.23
#